data_AF-A0A2V8R535-F1
#
_entry.id   AF-A0A2V8R535-F1
#
_cell.length_a   1.000
_cell.length_b   1.000
_cell.length_c   1.000
_cell.angle_alpha   90.00
_cell.angle_beta   90.00
_cell.angle_gamma   90.00
#
_symmetry.space_group_name_H-M   'P 1'
#
loop_
_entity.id
_entity.type
_entity.pdbx_description
1 polymer ?
#
loop_
_entity_poly.entity_id
_entity_poly.type
_entity_poly.pdbx_seq_one_letter_code
_entity_poly.pdbx_strand_id
1 'polypeptide(L)'
;MKFPLASDPAVIDLALAGRKVFALIWTTTPWTLPANLGIAVHPDFEYVAFESGDEVYIVAAELLEVVATKCNLAAPKVLARFRGAKLDRLECRHAWLDRPSLLMLGEHVTLGGEADAETELDVKDAREKAATSKAGTGCVHTAPGHGHDDFVLGRKYGLEIYCPVDNAGKFSAEVEHFAGLTVFEANPKIVEFMRERGVLLFTEDYNHRYPHCWRCKNPVIFRATPQWFISMDNTANADSAEPNAETRGTSPTPGSPAGQPGWGGTVREGSTFDASQSLRVMALREVDERVKWIPAWGRERMRNMLKGRPDWCVSRQRVWGVPIPAFYCTKCSEVVADAAVIRHVADIFEKESMRGTNAKRASFCRTDLPARAAAPTTLRKRRTFSTSGSTAARLQSPCWRIAETFAGRRMFTSRAAISFVVGSIRL
;
A
#
# COMPACT_ATOMS: atom_id res chain seq x y z
N MET A 1 20.44 10.62 -10.51
CA MET A 1 20.05 12.02 -10.16
C MET A 1 20.62 12.37 -8.80
N LYS A 2 20.77 13.65 -8.47
CA LYS A 2 21.38 14.11 -7.20
C LYS A 2 20.36 14.80 -6.29
N PHE A 3 20.40 14.46 -5.00
CA PHE A 3 19.62 15.08 -3.92
C PHE A 3 20.59 15.81 -2.97
N PRO A 4 20.53 17.15 -2.86
CA PRO A 4 21.44 17.89 -1.98
C PRO A 4 21.21 17.54 -0.52
N LEU A 5 22.27 17.33 0.25
CA LEU A 5 22.20 17.18 1.70
C LEU A 5 21.88 18.54 2.32
N ALA A 6 20.86 18.59 3.18
CA ALA A 6 20.44 19.78 3.92
C ALA A 6 21.02 19.81 5.34
N SER A 7 21.17 18.64 5.98
CA SER A 7 21.91 18.52 7.24
C SER A 7 23.40 18.83 7.07
N ASP A 8 24.06 19.24 8.15
CA ASP A 8 25.49 19.50 8.16
C ASP A 8 26.28 18.23 7.79
N PRO A 9 27.01 18.23 6.65
CA PRO A 9 27.80 17.07 6.25
C PRO A 9 28.87 16.67 7.27
N ALA A 10 29.32 17.59 8.12
CA ALA A 10 30.31 17.30 9.17
C ALA A 10 29.84 16.24 10.18
N VAL A 11 28.52 16.05 10.32
CA VAL A 11 27.92 15.00 11.16
C VAL A 11 28.25 13.60 10.63
N ILE A 12 28.41 13.46 9.31
CA ILE A 12 28.80 12.20 8.67
C ILE A 12 30.31 11.98 8.88
N ASP A 13 31.08 12.99 8.44
CA ASP A 13 32.54 13.03 8.52
C ASP A 13 33.04 14.47 8.41
N LEU A 14 34.05 14.84 9.21
CA LEU A 14 34.64 16.19 9.22
C LEU A 14 35.24 16.60 7.87
N ALA A 15 35.69 15.64 7.05
CA ALA A 15 36.22 15.91 5.72
C ALA A 15 35.16 16.51 4.76
N LEU A 16 33.87 16.40 5.10
CA LEU A 16 32.76 16.89 4.30
C LEU A 16 32.30 18.30 4.70
N ALA A 17 32.86 18.87 5.77
CA ALA A 17 32.46 20.18 6.28
C ALA A 17 32.58 21.27 5.20
N GLY A 18 31.51 22.04 5.00
CA GLY A 18 31.45 23.13 4.03
C GLY A 18 31.40 22.71 2.56
N ARG A 19 31.30 21.40 2.26
CA ARG A 19 31.20 20.87 0.89
C ARG A 19 29.76 20.75 0.43
N LYS A 20 29.55 20.82 -0.89
CA LYS A 20 28.26 20.55 -1.54
C LYS A 20 28.07 19.04 -1.67
N VAL A 21 27.42 18.45 -0.69
CA VAL A 21 27.21 17.00 -0.63
C VAL A 21 25.85 16.62 -1.19
N PHE A 22 25.81 15.55 -1.99
CA PHE A 22 24.59 15.03 -2.59
C PHE A 22 24.48 13.52 -2.42
N ALA A 23 23.28 13.04 -2.06
CA ALA A 23 22.93 11.64 -2.17
C ALA A 23 22.58 11.32 -3.63
N LEU A 24 23.22 10.31 -4.23
CA LEU A 24 22.90 9.89 -5.59
C LEU A 24 21.81 8.85 -5.58
N ILE A 25 20.75 9.12 -6.34
CA ILE A 25 19.60 8.24 -6.50
C ILE A 25 19.58 7.67 -7.92
N TRP A 26 19.21 6.40 -8.01
CA TRP A 26 18.81 5.73 -9.24
C TRP A 26 17.36 5.28 -9.13
N THR A 27 16.61 5.38 -10.24
CA THR A 27 15.23 4.91 -10.34
C THR A 27 14.91 4.59 -11.80
N THR A 28 14.08 3.57 -12.01
CA THR A 28 13.47 3.24 -13.31
C THR A 28 12.09 3.86 -13.50
N THR A 29 11.56 4.54 -12.48
CA THR A 29 10.22 5.13 -12.48
C THR A 29 10.24 6.63 -12.18
N PRO A 30 10.66 7.49 -13.12
CA PRO A 30 10.74 8.94 -12.90
C PRO A 30 9.45 9.58 -12.38
N TRP A 31 8.28 9.08 -12.81
CA TRP A 31 6.97 9.54 -12.33
C TRP A 31 6.73 9.40 -10.82
N THR A 32 7.50 8.58 -10.10
CA THR A 32 7.36 8.46 -8.64
C THR A 32 8.11 9.55 -7.87
N LEU A 33 9.05 10.25 -8.52
CA LEU A 33 9.88 11.27 -7.88
C LEU A 33 9.06 12.45 -7.33
N PRO A 34 8.01 12.98 -7.98
CA PRO A 34 7.10 13.94 -7.36
C PRO A 34 6.48 13.48 -6.03
N ALA A 35 6.47 12.18 -5.73
CA ALA A 35 5.96 11.62 -4.48
C ALA A 35 7.05 11.23 -3.45
N ASN A 36 8.33 11.50 -3.75
CA ASN A 36 9.44 11.22 -2.83
C ASN A 36 9.32 11.99 -1.50
N LEU A 37 9.47 11.28 -0.38
CA LEU A 37 9.51 11.87 0.97
C LEU A 37 10.72 11.44 1.79
N GLY A 38 11.54 10.54 1.25
CA GLY A 38 12.77 10.10 1.91
C GLY A 38 13.71 9.33 1.00
N ILE A 39 14.83 8.92 1.57
CA ILE A 39 15.87 8.14 0.92
C ILE A 39 16.23 6.99 1.87
N ALA A 40 16.00 5.76 1.45
CA ALA A 40 16.39 4.57 2.18
C ALA A 40 17.86 4.22 1.90
N VAL A 41 18.58 3.88 2.98
CA VAL A 41 19.95 3.36 2.97
C VAL A 41 20.03 2.13 3.88
N HIS A 42 20.89 1.16 3.54
CA HIS A 42 21.05 -0.02 4.37
C HIS A 42 21.93 0.30 5.59
N PRO A 43 21.56 -0.07 6.83
CA PRO A 43 22.34 0.27 8.03
C PRO A 43 23.76 -0.32 8.01
N ASP A 44 23.89 -1.57 7.55
CA ASP A 44 25.16 -2.30 7.59
C ASP A 44 26.07 -2.06 6.38
N PHE A 45 25.58 -1.49 5.28
CA PHE A 45 26.45 -1.27 4.12
C PHE A 45 27.44 -0.15 4.40
N GLU A 46 28.62 -0.26 3.79
CA GLU A 46 29.59 0.83 3.75
C GLU A 46 29.24 1.78 2.61
N TYR A 47 29.23 3.07 2.92
CA TYR A 47 29.02 4.17 2.00
C TYR A 47 30.30 4.98 1.87
N VAL A 48 30.50 5.54 0.68
CA VAL A 48 31.62 6.44 0.36
C VAL A 48 31.06 7.81 0.01
N ALA A 49 31.72 8.86 0.52
CA ALA A 49 31.59 10.20 -0.02
C ALA A 49 32.82 10.49 -0.90
N PHE A 50 32.61 10.78 -2.18
CA PHE A 50 33.68 11.04 -3.12
C PHE A 50 33.50 12.37 -3.85
N GLU A 51 34.60 13.08 -4.07
CA GLU A 51 34.68 14.34 -4.80
C GLU A 51 34.76 14.06 -6.30
N SER A 52 33.96 14.79 -7.09
CA SER A 52 34.04 14.82 -8.55
C SER A 52 33.68 16.22 -9.03
N GLY A 53 34.70 16.99 -9.43
CA GLY A 53 34.56 18.43 -9.68
C GLY A 53 34.37 19.19 -8.36
N ASP A 54 33.42 20.13 -8.33
CA ASP A 54 33.13 20.96 -7.14
C ASP A 54 32.06 20.33 -6.21
N GLU A 55 31.61 19.12 -6.52
CA GLU A 55 30.53 18.43 -5.82
C GLU A 55 31.02 17.12 -5.18
N VAL A 56 30.38 16.74 -4.09
CA VAL A 56 30.65 15.49 -3.37
C VAL A 56 29.42 14.61 -3.42
N TYR A 57 29.61 13.33 -3.73
CA TYR A 57 28.54 12.37 -3.95
C TYR A 57 28.61 11.21 -2.94
N ILE A 58 27.46 10.83 -2.41
CA ILE A 58 27.29 9.66 -1.53
C ILE A 58 26.67 8.51 -2.30
N VAL A 59 27.35 7.36 -2.28
CA VAL A 59 26.91 6.07 -2.83
C VAL A 59 27.39 4.92 -1.93
N ALA A 60 26.82 3.72 -2.09
CA ALA A 60 27.40 2.53 -1.48
C ALA A 60 28.80 2.27 -2.05
N ALA A 61 29.75 1.90 -1.19
CA ALA A 61 31.16 1.74 -1.53
C ALA A 61 31.38 0.78 -2.71
N GLU A 62 30.60 -0.31 -2.74
CA GLU A 62 30.66 -1.33 -3.79
C GLU A 62 30.14 -0.89 -5.15
N LEU A 63 29.39 0.21 -5.21
CA LEU A 63 28.77 0.75 -6.41
C LEU A 63 29.52 1.98 -6.95
N LEU A 64 30.57 2.44 -6.26
CA LEU A 64 31.36 3.61 -6.65
C LEU A 64 31.84 3.53 -8.10
N GLU A 65 32.58 2.47 -8.45
CA GLU A 65 33.17 2.31 -9.79
C GLU A 65 32.10 2.25 -10.88
N VAL A 66 30.99 1.54 -10.62
CA VAL A 66 29.87 1.41 -11.55
C VAL A 66 29.20 2.75 -11.79
N VAL A 67 28.93 3.51 -10.71
CA VAL A 67 28.30 4.83 -10.80
C VAL A 67 29.22 5.84 -11.48
N ALA A 68 30.50 5.88 -11.11
CA ALA A 68 31.48 6.79 -11.70
C ALA A 68 31.64 6.55 -13.20
N THR A 69 31.74 5.27 -13.61
CA THR A 69 31.85 4.89 -15.02
C THR A 69 30.57 5.26 -15.79
N LYS A 70 29.39 4.86 -15.31
CA LYS A 70 28.12 5.12 -16.00
C LYS A 70 27.81 6.61 -16.13
N CYS A 71 28.07 7.37 -15.08
CA CYS A 71 27.80 8.80 -15.06
C CYS A 71 28.94 9.64 -15.66
N ASN A 72 30.02 9.00 -16.14
CA ASN A 72 31.22 9.65 -16.68
C ASN A 72 31.77 10.72 -15.72
N LEU A 73 31.86 10.38 -14.42
CA LEU A 73 32.35 11.28 -13.38
C LEU A 73 33.87 11.35 -13.42
N ALA A 74 34.42 12.54 -13.18
CA ALA A 74 35.86 12.76 -13.19
C ALA A 74 36.50 12.06 -11.99
N ALA A 75 37.69 11.47 -12.21
CA ALA A 75 38.55 10.75 -11.26
C ALA A 75 38.07 10.81 -9.78
N PRO A 76 37.22 9.87 -9.33
CA PRO A 76 36.53 9.97 -8.05
C PRO A 76 37.54 9.91 -6.89
N LYS A 77 37.66 11.01 -6.15
CA LYS A 77 38.53 11.06 -4.97
C LYS A 77 37.70 10.81 -3.72
N VAL A 78 37.88 9.66 -3.09
CA VAL A 78 37.19 9.32 -1.84
C VAL A 78 37.65 10.26 -0.72
N LEU A 79 36.70 10.97 -0.11
CA LEU A 79 36.93 11.86 1.03
C LEU A 79 36.64 11.17 2.35
N ALA A 80 35.61 10.32 2.40
CA ALA A 80 35.19 9.64 3.63
C ALA A 80 34.53 8.28 3.35
N ARG A 81 34.63 7.38 4.33
CA ARG A 81 33.93 6.08 4.38
C ARG A 81 33.18 5.96 5.70
N PHE A 82 31.95 5.48 5.64
CA PHE A 82 31.10 5.36 6.83
C PHE A 82 30.02 4.29 6.66
N ARG A 83 29.48 3.80 7.78
CA ARG A 83 28.32 2.90 7.78
C ARG A 83 27.03 3.66 7.47
N GLY A 84 26.11 3.03 6.75
CA GLY A 84 24.81 3.62 6.43
C GLY A 84 24.01 4.05 7.67
N ALA A 85 24.21 3.38 8.81
CA ALA A 85 23.65 3.78 10.10
C ALA A 85 23.92 5.24 10.50
N LYS A 86 25.03 5.86 10.05
CA LYS A 86 25.34 7.27 10.31
C LYS A 86 24.41 8.25 9.59
N LEU A 87 23.74 7.81 8.54
CA LEU A 87 22.86 8.65 7.73
C LEU A 87 21.45 8.75 8.32
N ASP A 88 21.12 7.97 9.34
CA ASP A 88 19.77 7.93 9.90
C ASP A 88 19.32 9.32 10.37
N ARG A 89 18.11 9.71 9.97
CA ARG A 89 17.46 10.99 10.29
C ARG A 89 18.20 12.24 9.83
N LEU A 90 19.24 12.11 9.01
CA LEU A 90 19.74 13.25 8.25
C LEU A 90 18.73 13.64 7.17
N GLU A 91 18.79 14.88 6.72
CA GLU A 91 17.85 15.41 5.74
C GLU A 91 18.59 15.77 4.47
N CYS A 92 18.06 15.29 3.35
CA CYS A 92 18.31 15.85 2.02
C CYS A 92 17.18 16.83 1.67
N ARG A 93 17.44 17.72 0.72
CA ARG A 93 16.38 18.40 -0.03
C ARG A 93 16.00 17.57 -1.24
N HIS A 94 14.72 17.60 -1.59
CA HIS A 94 14.27 17.00 -2.84
C HIS A 94 14.98 17.63 -4.04
N ALA A 95 15.22 16.84 -5.08
CA ALA A 95 16.04 17.26 -6.22
C ALA A 95 15.55 18.55 -6.93
N TRP A 96 14.25 18.84 -6.92
CA TRP A 96 13.73 20.09 -7.50
C TRP A 96 12.52 20.69 -6.78
N LEU A 97 12.01 20.03 -5.75
CA LEU A 97 10.85 20.53 -5.00
C LEU A 97 11.37 21.13 -3.71
N ASP A 98 10.78 22.22 -3.26
CA ASP A 98 11.10 22.78 -1.94
C ASP A 98 10.44 21.93 -0.85
N ARG A 99 11.02 20.77 -0.58
CA ARG A 99 10.60 19.87 0.49
C ARG A 99 11.79 19.05 1.01
N PRO A 100 11.78 18.67 2.30
CA PRO A 100 12.76 17.74 2.84
C PRO A 100 12.53 16.32 2.29
N SER A 101 13.61 15.54 2.29
CA SER A 101 13.65 14.11 1.99
C SER A 101 14.50 13.45 3.07
N LEU A 102 13.84 12.74 3.98
CA LEU A 102 14.48 12.15 5.16
C LEU A 102 15.34 10.93 4.78
N LEU A 103 16.58 10.87 5.24
CA LEU A 103 17.40 9.67 5.17
C LEU A 103 16.95 8.68 6.25
N MET A 104 16.69 7.44 5.81
CA MET A 104 16.07 6.40 6.64
C MET A 104 16.82 5.08 6.48
N LEU A 105 16.89 4.30 7.57
CA LEU A 105 17.46 2.96 7.53
C LEU A 105 16.44 1.94 7.02
N GLY A 106 16.76 1.28 5.90
CA GLY A 106 15.93 0.25 5.26
C GLY A 106 16.75 -0.97 4.83
N GLU A 107 16.43 -2.14 5.40
CA GLU A 107 17.09 -3.42 5.07
C GLU A 107 16.73 -3.97 3.67
N HIS A 108 15.68 -3.43 3.04
CA HIS A 108 15.27 -3.79 1.68
C HIS A 108 16.22 -3.21 0.60
N VAL A 109 17.13 -2.32 0.97
CA VAL A 109 18.12 -1.75 0.05
C VAL A 109 19.15 -2.82 -0.29
N THR A 110 19.34 -3.10 -1.57
CA THR A 110 20.29 -4.09 -2.09
C THR A 110 21.37 -3.43 -2.94
N LEU A 111 22.48 -4.15 -3.18
CA LEU A 111 23.59 -3.73 -4.04
C LEU A 111 23.58 -4.40 -5.43
N GLY A 112 22.59 -5.27 -5.70
CA GLY A 112 22.43 -6.04 -6.94
C GLY A 112 21.13 -5.71 -7.68
N GLY A 113 21.11 -5.91 -9.00
CA GLY A 113 20.00 -5.64 -9.91
C GLY A 113 19.08 -6.84 -10.13
N GLU A 114 17.76 -6.58 -10.05
CA GLU A 114 16.68 -7.57 -10.22
C GLU A 114 16.78 -8.74 -9.23
N ALA A 115 16.23 -8.52 -8.03
CA ALA A 115 15.55 -9.60 -7.34
C ALA A 115 14.44 -10.08 -8.29
N ASP A 116 14.62 -11.26 -8.89
CA ASP A 116 13.62 -11.92 -9.70
C ASP A 116 12.33 -12.06 -8.87
N ALA A 117 11.35 -11.19 -9.15
CA ALA A 117 10.08 -11.14 -8.42
C ALA A 117 9.26 -12.45 -8.48
N GLU A 118 9.68 -13.44 -9.29
CA GLU A 118 9.05 -14.76 -9.39
C GLU A 118 9.78 -15.87 -8.62
N THR A 119 11.07 -15.73 -8.29
CA THR A 119 11.84 -16.76 -7.56
C THR A 119 12.12 -16.38 -6.10
N GLU A 120 11.94 -15.11 -5.73
CA GLU A 120 12.34 -14.61 -4.41
C GLU A 120 11.12 -14.22 -3.58
N LEU A 121 10.51 -15.23 -2.95
CA LEU A 121 9.50 -15.06 -1.89
C LEU A 121 10.11 -14.59 -0.56
N ASP A 122 11.44 -14.63 -0.43
CA ASP A 122 12.16 -14.28 0.79
C ASP A 122 13.38 -13.38 0.45
N VAL A 123 13.30 -12.10 0.82
CA VAL A 123 14.33 -11.07 0.59
C VAL A 123 15.66 -11.42 1.29
N LYS A 124 15.63 -12.34 2.28
CA LYS A 124 16.84 -12.81 2.97
C LYS A 124 17.76 -13.65 2.09
N ASP A 125 17.22 -14.53 1.25
CA ASP A 125 18.01 -15.49 0.47
C ASP A 125 18.67 -14.84 -0.76
N ALA A 126 18.16 -13.69 -1.20
CA ALA A 126 18.75 -12.87 -2.27
C ALA A 126 20.08 -12.22 -1.86
N ARG A 127 20.31 -12.02 -0.55
CA ARG A 127 21.45 -11.24 -0.01
C ARG A 127 22.79 -11.96 -0.14
N GLU A 128 22.81 -13.27 -0.28
CA GLU A 128 24.06 -14.07 -0.33
C GLU A 128 24.47 -14.49 -1.75
N LYS A 129 23.62 -14.26 -2.77
CA LYS A 129 24.00 -14.58 -4.15
C LYS A 129 24.89 -13.48 -4.74
N ALA A 130 26.19 -13.77 -4.80
CA ALA A 130 27.21 -12.97 -5.49
C ALA A 130 27.02 -12.84 -7.02
N ALA A 131 25.90 -13.33 -7.58
CA ALA A 131 25.66 -13.48 -9.02
C ALA A 131 24.70 -12.44 -9.62
N THR A 132 24.38 -11.38 -8.88
CA THR A 132 23.43 -10.36 -9.33
C THR A 132 24.20 -9.14 -9.87
N SER A 133 23.94 -8.76 -11.13
CA SER A 133 24.56 -7.58 -11.77
C SER A 133 24.39 -6.35 -10.89
N LYS A 134 25.50 -5.75 -10.40
CA LYS A 134 25.46 -4.55 -9.56
C LYS A 134 24.68 -3.43 -10.26
N ALA A 135 23.65 -2.91 -9.60
CA ALA A 135 22.77 -1.87 -10.15
C ALA A 135 22.37 -0.87 -9.06
N GLY A 136 22.04 0.34 -9.50
CA GLY A 136 21.67 1.44 -8.60
C GLY A 136 22.87 2.14 -7.96
N THR A 137 22.60 2.81 -6.83
CA THR A 137 23.60 3.62 -6.11
C THR A 137 23.74 3.24 -4.63
N GLY A 138 22.88 2.33 -4.14
CA GLY A 138 22.76 2.01 -2.71
C GLY A 138 21.96 3.04 -1.91
N CYS A 139 21.47 4.10 -2.55
CA CYS A 139 20.52 5.05 -1.97
C CYS A 139 19.22 4.97 -2.78
N VAL A 140 18.13 4.53 -2.14
CA VAL A 140 16.85 4.29 -2.80
C VAL A 140 15.88 5.40 -2.45
N HIS A 141 15.36 6.12 -3.44
CA HIS A 141 14.35 7.12 -3.17
C HIS A 141 13.06 6.43 -2.71
N THR A 142 12.41 7.01 -1.70
CA THR A 142 11.23 6.41 -1.05
C THR A 142 10.00 7.28 -1.33
N ALA A 143 8.99 6.68 -1.96
CA ALA A 143 7.69 7.27 -2.23
C ALA A 143 6.60 6.39 -1.58
N PRO A 144 6.20 6.67 -0.32
CA PRO A 144 5.32 5.77 0.45
C PRO A 144 3.95 5.48 -0.20
N GLY A 145 3.51 6.30 -1.15
CA GLY A 145 2.32 6.04 -1.95
C GLY A 145 2.47 5.00 -3.06
N HIS A 146 3.68 4.56 -3.39
CA HIS A 146 3.98 3.85 -4.65
C HIS A 146 4.87 2.60 -4.50
N GLY A 147 5.28 2.20 -3.29
CA GLY A 147 6.05 0.97 -3.05
C GLY A 147 5.65 0.32 -1.73
N HIS A 148 5.62 -1.02 -1.67
CA HIS A 148 5.26 -1.73 -0.43
C HIS A 148 6.28 -1.46 0.68
N ASP A 149 7.55 -1.65 0.39
CA ASP A 149 8.63 -1.38 1.35
C ASP A 149 8.69 0.10 1.72
N ASP A 150 8.46 0.99 0.75
CA ASP A 150 8.34 2.43 0.97
C ASP A 150 7.20 2.78 1.93
N PHE A 151 6.06 2.11 1.81
CA PHE A 151 4.91 2.30 2.69
C PHE A 151 5.22 1.84 4.12
N VAL A 152 5.82 0.66 4.27
CA VAL A 152 6.18 0.10 5.58
C VAL A 152 7.23 0.98 6.25
N LEU A 153 8.29 1.34 5.53
CA LEU A 153 9.36 2.21 6.02
C LEU A 153 8.82 3.61 6.33
N GLY A 154 8.05 4.20 5.40
CA GLY A 154 7.43 5.51 5.59
C GLY A 154 6.55 5.55 6.84
N ARG A 155 5.74 4.51 7.09
CA ARG A 155 4.96 4.40 8.33
C ARG A 155 5.83 4.32 9.58
N LYS A 156 6.91 3.53 9.55
CA LYS A 156 7.86 3.40 10.67
C LYS A 156 8.50 4.74 11.04
N TYR A 157 8.82 5.57 10.05
CA TYR A 157 9.44 6.88 10.23
C TYR A 157 8.44 8.05 10.36
N GLY A 158 7.13 7.77 10.30
CA GLY A 158 6.09 8.79 10.43
C GLY A 158 5.89 9.67 9.20
N LEU A 159 6.30 9.21 8.02
CA LEU A 159 6.07 9.90 6.75
C LEU A 159 4.60 9.82 6.32
N GLU A 160 4.15 10.85 5.61
CA GLU A 160 2.84 10.83 4.97
C GLU A 160 2.79 9.77 3.87
N ILE A 161 1.66 9.08 3.73
CA ILE A 161 1.39 8.20 2.59
C ILE A 161 0.92 9.05 1.41
N TYR A 162 1.82 9.88 0.90
CA TYR A 162 1.55 10.83 -0.16
C TYR A 162 1.43 10.10 -1.50
N CYS A 163 0.32 10.34 -2.20
CA CYS A 163 -0.03 9.65 -3.44
C CYS A 163 -0.75 10.61 -4.40
N PRO A 164 -0.01 11.39 -5.21
CA PRO A 164 -0.58 12.42 -6.06
C PRO A 164 -1.09 11.89 -7.41
N VAL A 165 -1.54 10.63 -7.47
CA VAL A 165 -2.03 9.98 -8.69
C VAL A 165 -3.47 9.53 -8.50
N ASP A 166 -4.34 9.86 -9.45
CA ASP A 166 -5.76 9.52 -9.41
C ASP A 166 -6.07 8.08 -9.89
N ASN A 167 -7.36 7.73 -9.94
CA ASN A 167 -7.81 6.40 -10.37
C ASN A 167 -7.60 6.13 -11.86
N ALA A 168 -7.32 7.16 -12.67
CA ALA A 168 -7.02 7.05 -14.09
C ALA A 168 -5.50 6.98 -14.36
N GLY A 169 -4.67 6.98 -13.31
CA GLY A 169 -3.21 7.02 -13.47
C GLY A 169 -2.70 8.40 -13.88
N LYS A 170 -3.46 9.47 -13.59
CA LYS A 170 -3.10 10.85 -13.88
C LYS A 170 -2.65 11.60 -12.64
N PHE A 171 -1.69 12.50 -12.79
CA PHE A 171 -1.28 13.36 -11.69
C PHE A 171 -2.41 14.30 -11.26
N SER A 172 -2.53 14.47 -9.96
CA SER A 172 -3.38 15.48 -9.34
C SER A 172 -2.88 16.90 -9.64
N ALA A 173 -3.70 17.91 -9.32
CA ALA A 173 -3.34 19.31 -9.50
C ALA A 173 -2.18 19.76 -8.58
N GLU A 174 -1.84 18.97 -7.57
CA GLU A 174 -0.75 19.26 -6.62
C GLU A 174 0.63 19.07 -7.25
N VAL A 175 0.72 18.32 -8.35
CA VAL A 175 1.97 18.11 -9.09
C VAL A 175 2.05 19.10 -10.23
N GLU A 176 2.42 20.34 -9.91
CA GLU A 176 2.37 21.52 -10.75
C GLU A 176 2.68 21.28 -12.25
N HIS A 177 3.92 20.95 -12.59
CA HIS A 177 4.36 20.82 -13.99
C HIS A 177 3.81 19.61 -14.73
N PHE A 178 3.22 18.63 -14.02
CA PHE A 178 2.79 17.36 -14.61
C PHE A 178 1.30 17.07 -14.40
N ALA A 179 0.55 18.01 -13.84
CA ALA A 179 -0.87 17.86 -13.52
C ALA A 179 -1.69 17.41 -14.74
N GLY A 180 -2.55 16.40 -14.54
CA GLY A 180 -3.45 15.87 -15.57
C GLY A 180 -2.79 14.95 -16.61
N LEU A 181 -1.45 14.88 -16.66
CA LEU A 181 -0.74 13.90 -17.49
C LEU A 181 -0.84 12.51 -16.86
N THR A 182 -0.86 11.47 -17.70
CA THR A 182 -0.66 10.11 -17.19
C THR A 182 0.80 9.92 -16.75
N VAL A 183 1.02 9.02 -15.80
CA VAL A 183 2.36 8.74 -15.26
C VAL A 183 3.41 8.39 -16.33
N PHE A 184 3.01 7.67 -17.39
CA PHE A 184 3.92 7.28 -18.47
C PHE A 184 4.22 8.44 -19.43
N GLU A 185 3.22 9.28 -19.73
CA GLU A 185 3.43 10.51 -20.52
C GLU A 185 4.33 11.52 -19.80
N ALA A 186 4.35 11.49 -18.47
CA ALA A 186 5.16 12.38 -17.66
C ALA A 186 6.64 11.97 -17.57
N ASN A 187 6.97 10.68 -17.70
CA ASN A 187 8.36 10.19 -17.59
C ASN A 187 9.39 10.99 -18.42
N PRO A 188 9.24 11.12 -19.76
CA PRO A 188 10.21 11.87 -20.56
C PRO A 188 10.27 13.36 -20.17
N LYS A 189 9.13 13.94 -19.78
CA LYS A 189 9.07 15.34 -19.33
C LYS A 189 9.78 15.56 -18.00
N ILE A 190 9.68 14.61 -17.07
CA ILE A 190 10.39 14.65 -15.80
C ILE A 190 11.89 14.55 -16.01
N VAL A 191 12.34 13.67 -16.93
CA VAL A 191 13.76 13.56 -17.29
C VAL A 191 14.29 14.87 -17.86
N GLU A 192 13.58 15.49 -18.80
CA GLU A 192 13.97 16.80 -19.34
C GLU A 192 13.99 17.88 -18.25
N PHE A 193 12.95 17.92 -17.41
CA PHE A 193 12.85 18.87 -16.32
C PHE A 193 14.01 18.79 -15.31
N MET A 194 14.48 17.56 -15.03
CA MET A 194 15.66 17.33 -14.19
C MET A 194 16.97 17.73 -14.91
N ARG A 195 17.04 17.54 -16.24
CA ARG A 195 18.19 17.94 -17.06
C ARG A 195 18.34 19.46 -17.07
N GLU A 196 17.27 20.19 -17.33
CA GLU A 196 17.22 21.66 -17.32
C GLU A 196 17.69 22.26 -15.98
N ARG A 197 17.42 21.58 -14.87
CA ARG A 197 17.81 22.01 -13.52
C ARG A 197 19.20 21.55 -13.09
N GLY A 198 19.90 20.79 -13.94
CA GLY A 198 21.23 20.28 -13.65
C GLY A 198 21.27 19.27 -12.51
N VAL A 199 20.15 18.59 -12.19
CA VAL A 199 20.07 17.57 -11.13
C VAL A 199 20.07 16.13 -11.67
N LEU A 200 19.97 15.98 -12.99
CA LEU A 200 20.18 14.72 -13.69
C LEU A 200 21.67 14.53 -14.01
N LEU A 201 22.25 13.42 -13.54
CA LEU A 201 23.63 13.04 -13.89
C LEU A 201 23.69 12.15 -15.12
N PHE A 202 22.76 11.22 -15.24
CA PHE A 202 22.76 10.20 -16.28
C PHE A 202 21.34 9.70 -16.53
N THR A 203 21.05 9.32 -17.77
CA THR A 203 19.80 8.67 -18.19
C THR A 203 20.12 7.66 -19.29
N GLU A 204 19.45 6.52 -19.25
CA GLU A 204 19.54 5.48 -20.27
C GLU A 204 18.17 4.80 -20.41
N ASP A 205 17.93 4.17 -21.56
CA ASP A 205 16.81 3.25 -21.70
C ASP A 205 17.16 1.93 -21.02
N TYR A 206 16.24 1.43 -20.19
CA TYR A 206 16.47 0.24 -19.38
C TYR A 206 15.40 -0.81 -19.69
N ASN A 207 15.82 -1.97 -20.20
CA ASN A 207 14.92 -3.07 -20.54
C ASN A 207 14.91 -4.11 -19.41
N HIS A 208 13.74 -4.29 -18.79
CA HIS A 208 13.52 -5.26 -17.72
C HIS A 208 12.12 -5.85 -17.76
N ARG A 209 11.86 -6.83 -16.87
CA ARG A 209 10.51 -7.31 -16.62
C ARG A 209 9.72 -6.29 -15.80
N TYR A 210 8.58 -5.85 -16.33
CA TYR A 210 7.66 -4.96 -15.64
C TYR A 210 6.30 -5.63 -15.46
N PRO A 211 5.59 -5.44 -14.33
CA PRO A 211 4.29 -6.05 -14.14
C PRO A 211 3.25 -5.45 -15.09
N HIS A 212 2.46 -6.32 -15.71
CA HIS A 212 1.39 -5.94 -16.63
C HIS A 212 0.06 -6.54 -16.17
N CYS A 213 -1.04 -5.85 -16.48
CA CYS A 213 -2.37 -6.38 -16.23
C CYS A 213 -2.55 -7.69 -17.00
N TRP A 214 -2.82 -8.78 -16.29
CA TRP A 214 -3.02 -10.09 -16.92
C TRP A 214 -4.12 -10.11 -17.99
N ARG A 215 -5.12 -9.21 -17.89
CA ARG A 215 -6.26 -9.12 -18.81
C ARG A 215 -5.99 -8.19 -20.00
N CYS A 216 -5.67 -6.92 -19.76
CA CYS A 216 -5.54 -5.93 -20.83
C CYS A 216 -4.10 -5.70 -21.30
N LYS A 217 -3.11 -6.34 -20.64
CA LYS A 217 -1.68 -6.26 -20.95
C LYS A 217 -1.07 -4.86 -20.84
N ASN A 218 -1.77 -3.90 -20.25
CA ASN A 218 -1.21 -2.58 -19.94
C ASN A 218 -0.29 -2.65 -18.71
N PRO A 219 0.76 -1.83 -18.63
CA PRO A 219 1.59 -1.72 -17.44
C PRO A 219 0.76 -1.37 -16.20
N VAL A 220 1.11 -1.94 -15.04
CA VAL A 220 0.46 -1.60 -13.77
C VAL A 220 1.34 -0.70 -12.92
N ILE A 221 0.71 0.18 -12.15
CA ILE A 221 1.39 0.99 -11.15
C ILE A 221 0.88 0.65 -9.75
N PHE A 222 1.76 0.85 -8.78
CA PHE A 222 1.45 0.74 -7.36
C PHE A 222 0.95 2.10 -6.83
N ARG A 223 -0.16 2.08 -6.10
CA ARG A 223 -0.80 3.32 -5.62
C ARG A 223 -1.52 3.15 -4.29
N ALA A 224 -1.20 3.94 -3.26
CA ALA A 224 -1.92 3.96 -1.99
C ALA A 224 -3.39 4.36 -2.11
N THR A 225 -4.28 3.49 -1.63
CA THR A 225 -5.75 3.65 -1.59
C THR A 225 -6.37 3.04 -0.32
N PRO A 226 -7.48 3.55 0.20
CA PRO A 226 -8.15 2.90 1.32
C PRO A 226 -8.61 1.48 0.93
N GLN A 227 -8.22 0.45 1.69
CA GLN A 227 -8.61 -0.96 1.47
C GLN A 227 -9.01 -1.63 2.79
N TRP A 228 -9.81 -2.70 2.67
CA TRP A 228 -10.24 -3.59 3.74
C TRP A 228 -9.42 -4.86 3.72
N PHE A 229 -8.91 -5.24 4.88
CA PHE A 229 -8.07 -6.41 5.08
C PHE A 229 -8.69 -7.33 6.12
N ILE A 230 -8.54 -8.64 5.92
CA ILE A 230 -8.68 -9.63 6.98
C ILE A 230 -7.28 -9.89 7.52
N SER A 231 -7.10 -9.70 8.83
CA SER A 231 -5.81 -9.97 9.44
C SER A 231 -5.51 -11.46 9.47
N MET A 232 -4.30 -11.84 9.06
CA MET A 232 -3.83 -13.22 9.12
C MET A 232 -3.23 -13.57 10.49
N ASP A 233 -2.67 -12.58 11.18
CA ASP A 233 -1.87 -12.78 12.40
C ASP A 233 -2.49 -12.23 13.68
N ASN A 234 -3.52 -11.37 13.58
CA ASN A 234 -4.17 -10.84 14.77
C ASN A 234 -4.88 -11.95 15.57
N THR A 235 -4.82 -11.85 16.90
CA THR A 235 -5.54 -12.71 17.85
C THR A 235 -6.54 -11.85 18.61
N ALA A 236 -7.68 -12.39 19.01
CA ALA A 236 -8.76 -11.59 19.61
C ALA A 236 -8.39 -10.95 20.98
N ASN A 237 -7.23 -11.29 21.54
CA ASN A 237 -6.77 -10.88 22.87
C ASN A 237 -5.74 -9.73 22.87
N ALA A 238 -5.29 -9.24 21.71
CA ALA A 238 -4.24 -8.20 21.68
C ALA A 238 -4.76 -6.77 21.90
N ASP A 239 -6.03 -6.49 21.57
CA ASP A 239 -6.60 -5.13 21.55
C ASP A 239 -7.86 -4.95 22.43
N SER A 240 -8.24 -5.93 23.26
CA SER A 240 -9.50 -5.95 24.02
C SER A 240 -9.36 -5.78 25.55
N ALA A 241 -8.31 -5.12 26.02
CA ALA A 241 -8.23 -4.65 27.40
C ALA A 241 -8.86 -3.25 27.55
N GLU A 242 -10.18 -3.15 27.38
CA GLU A 242 -10.98 -2.17 28.11
C GLU A 242 -12.06 -2.90 28.92
N PRO A 243 -12.16 -2.66 30.24
CA PRO A 243 -13.11 -3.36 31.09
C PRO A 243 -14.46 -2.64 31.03
N ASN A 244 -15.51 -3.30 30.56
CA ASN A 244 -16.88 -3.17 31.09
C ASN A 244 -17.90 -4.00 30.31
N ALA A 245 -18.50 -4.99 30.98
CA ALA A 245 -19.94 -5.05 31.26
C ALA A 245 -20.39 -6.49 31.54
N GLU A 246 -20.59 -6.76 32.82
CA GLU A 246 -21.45 -7.77 33.45
C GLU A 246 -22.11 -8.83 32.56
N THR A 247 -21.64 -10.05 32.73
CA THR A 247 -22.36 -11.29 32.42
C THR A 247 -23.65 -11.35 33.25
N ARG A 248 -24.82 -11.17 32.63
CA ARG A 248 -26.09 -11.67 33.19
C ARG A 248 -26.57 -12.85 32.38
N GLY A 249 -26.60 -14.00 33.06
CA GLY A 249 -27.13 -15.24 32.53
C GLY A 249 -28.64 -15.13 32.24
N THR A 250 -29.05 -15.76 31.15
CA THR A 250 -30.45 -16.12 30.91
C THR A 250 -30.49 -17.56 30.41
N SER A 251 -31.11 -18.41 31.21
CA SER A 251 -31.43 -19.82 30.96
C SER A 251 -32.35 -20.01 29.74
N PRO A 252 -32.39 -21.20 29.12
CA PRO A 252 -33.11 -21.43 27.87
C PRO A 252 -34.59 -21.75 28.09
N THR A 253 -35.47 -21.16 27.27
CA THR A 253 -36.86 -21.62 27.10
C THR A 253 -36.97 -22.67 25.98
N PRO A 254 -37.66 -23.80 26.18
CA PRO A 254 -37.81 -24.85 25.17
C PRO A 254 -39.11 -24.70 24.36
N GLY A 255 -39.05 -25.02 23.07
CA GLY A 255 -40.25 -25.39 22.30
C GLY A 255 -40.24 -24.95 20.83
N SER A 256 -40.22 -25.94 19.94
CA SER A 256 -40.90 -26.04 18.61
C SER A 256 -40.01 -26.45 17.42
N PRO A 257 -40.58 -27.21 16.45
CA PRO A 257 -40.09 -28.55 16.14
C PRO A 257 -39.33 -28.67 14.82
N ALA A 258 -38.71 -29.84 14.69
CA ALA A 258 -37.86 -30.29 13.59
C ALA A 258 -38.55 -30.32 12.22
N GLY A 259 -37.76 -29.98 11.19
CA GLY A 259 -37.78 -30.71 9.92
C GLY A 259 -37.98 -29.88 8.66
N GLN A 260 -36.90 -29.29 8.10
CA GLN A 260 -36.64 -29.26 6.66
C GLN A 260 -35.12 -29.20 6.38
N PRO A 261 -34.58 -29.95 5.40
CA PRO A 261 -33.16 -30.04 5.15
C PRO A 261 -32.66 -28.84 4.32
N GLY A 262 -32.26 -27.77 5.01
CA GLY A 262 -31.43 -26.72 4.43
C GLY A 262 -30.00 -27.22 4.21
N TRP A 263 -29.29 -26.62 3.26
CA TRP A 263 -27.92 -26.92 2.86
C TRP A 263 -26.92 -26.62 3.99
N GLY A 264 -26.95 -27.45 5.03
CA GLY A 264 -26.02 -27.44 6.16
C GLY A 264 -24.91 -28.45 5.88
N GLY A 265 -23.74 -27.94 5.47
CA GLY A 265 -22.51 -28.71 5.65
C GLY A 265 -22.43 -29.08 7.14
N THR A 266 -22.36 -30.37 7.43
CA THR A 266 -22.21 -30.89 8.80
C THR A 266 -20.88 -30.36 9.34
N VAL A 267 -20.93 -29.31 10.16
CA VAL A 267 -19.81 -28.93 11.01
C VAL A 267 -19.67 -30.07 12.01
N ARG A 268 -18.68 -30.95 11.80
CA ARG A 268 -18.37 -32.01 12.76
C ARG A 268 -18.04 -31.35 14.10
N GLU A 269 -18.78 -31.72 15.15
CA GLU A 269 -18.45 -31.38 16.55
C GLU A 269 -16.98 -31.73 16.81
N GLY A 270 -16.16 -30.72 17.10
CA GLY A 270 -14.71 -30.89 17.33
C GLY A 270 -13.78 -29.86 16.67
N SER A 271 -14.30 -28.85 15.95
CA SER A 271 -13.51 -27.64 15.65
C SER A 271 -13.95 -26.51 16.58
N THR A 272 -13.43 -26.52 17.81
CA THR A 272 -13.53 -25.34 18.67
C THR A 272 -12.72 -24.23 18.00
N PHE A 273 -13.41 -23.17 17.57
CA PHE A 273 -12.76 -21.93 17.14
C PHE A 273 -12.02 -21.36 18.36
N ASP A 274 -10.71 -21.60 18.41
CA ASP A 274 -9.87 -21.04 19.46
C ASP A 274 -9.53 -19.60 19.08
N ALA A 275 -10.27 -18.66 19.66
CA ALA A 275 -10.09 -17.23 19.43
C ALA A 275 -8.72 -16.69 19.92
N SER A 276 -7.94 -17.51 20.64
CA SER A 276 -6.58 -17.16 21.04
C SER A 276 -5.54 -17.38 19.92
N GLN A 277 -5.90 -18.12 18.87
CA GLN A 277 -5.03 -18.41 17.74
C GLN A 277 -5.32 -17.49 16.54
N SER A 278 -4.28 -17.14 15.79
CA SER A 278 -4.44 -16.35 14.58
C SER A 278 -5.03 -17.18 13.44
N LEU A 279 -5.65 -16.50 12.46
CA LEU A 279 -6.20 -17.15 11.27
C LEU A 279 -5.13 -17.97 10.53
N ARG A 280 -3.88 -17.51 10.50
CA ARG A 280 -2.76 -18.25 9.90
C ARG A 280 -2.49 -19.56 10.61
N VAL A 281 -2.39 -19.55 11.94
CA VAL A 281 -2.14 -20.75 12.74
C VAL A 281 -3.26 -21.77 12.54
N MET A 282 -4.50 -21.31 12.60
CA MET A 282 -5.67 -22.16 12.38
C MET A 282 -5.66 -22.77 10.97
N ALA A 283 -5.40 -21.96 9.93
CA ALA A 283 -5.36 -22.44 8.55
C ALA A 283 -4.22 -23.44 8.31
N LEU A 284 -3.04 -23.21 8.88
CA LEU A 284 -1.90 -24.15 8.77
C LEU A 284 -2.20 -25.50 9.43
N ARG A 285 -2.88 -25.49 10.59
CA ARG A 285 -3.32 -26.72 11.26
C ARG A 285 -4.25 -27.54 10.36
N GLU A 286 -5.23 -26.90 9.73
CA GLU A 286 -6.14 -27.58 8.81
C GLU A 286 -5.40 -28.20 7.62
N VAL A 287 -4.43 -27.47 7.05
CA VAL A 287 -3.58 -27.96 5.96
C VAL A 287 -2.75 -29.18 6.36
N ASP A 288 -2.23 -29.21 7.59
CA ASP A 288 -1.36 -30.28 8.07
C ASP A 288 -2.11 -31.52 8.55
N GLU A 289 -3.23 -31.33 9.25
CA GLU A 289 -3.85 -32.40 10.03
C GLU A 289 -5.14 -32.93 9.42
N ARG A 290 -5.92 -32.08 8.72
CA ARG A 290 -7.31 -32.41 8.35
C ARG A 290 -7.51 -32.59 6.84
N VAL A 291 -6.78 -31.86 6.01
CA VAL A 291 -6.93 -31.93 4.56
C VAL A 291 -6.16 -33.12 3.97
N LYS A 292 -6.87 -33.97 3.22
CA LYS A 292 -6.25 -35.02 2.40
C LYS A 292 -5.81 -34.44 1.05
N TRP A 293 -4.49 -34.35 0.83
CA TRP A 293 -3.91 -33.78 -0.39
C TRP A 293 -3.73 -34.82 -1.49
N ILE A 294 -4.28 -34.54 -2.68
CA ILE A 294 -4.06 -35.33 -3.89
C ILE A 294 -3.71 -34.36 -5.04
N PRO A 295 -2.48 -34.38 -5.56
CA PRO A 295 -1.31 -35.15 -5.11
C PRO A 295 -0.73 -34.66 -3.77
N ALA A 296 0.04 -35.52 -3.10
CA ALA A 296 0.56 -35.25 -1.74
C ALA A 296 1.44 -33.98 -1.64
N TRP A 297 2.20 -33.65 -2.69
CA TRP A 297 3.03 -32.45 -2.71
C TRP A 297 2.23 -31.14 -2.65
N GLY A 298 0.91 -31.17 -2.94
CA GLY A 298 0.03 -30.01 -2.81
C GLY A 298 0.01 -29.43 -1.40
N ARG A 299 0.26 -30.28 -0.37
CA ARG A 299 0.37 -29.85 1.03
C ARG A 299 1.46 -28.79 1.20
N GLU A 300 2.67 -29.08 0.73
CA GLU A 300 3.83 -28.21 0.91
C GLU A 300 3.63 -26.87 0.20
N ARG A 301 3.07 -26.92 -1.02
CA ARG A 301 2.73 -25.70 -1.77
C ARG A 301 1.75 -24.80 -1.02
N MET A 302 0.68 -25.38 -0.46
CA MET A 302 -0.34 -24.61 0.26
C MET A 302 0.16 -24.13 1.62
N ARG A 303 0.95 -24.95 2.31
CA ARG A 303 1.64 -24.56 3.55
C ARG A 303 2.53 -23.34 3.32
N ASN A 304 3.38 -23.37 2.30
CA ASN A 304 4.28 -22.26 1.98
C ASN A 304 3.53 -21.00 1.55
N MET A 305 2.44 -21.15 0.77
CA MET A 305 1.56 -20.02 0.45
C MET A 305 0.96 -19.37 1.70
N LEU A 306 0.52 -20.16 2.69
CA LEU A 306 -0.09 -19.64 3.92
C LEU A 306 0.92 -19.14 4.95
N LYS A 307 2.14 -19.70 4.99
CA LYS A 307 3.15 -19.34 5.99
C LYS A 307 3.61 -17.89 5.85
N GLY A 308 3.92 -17.44 4.63
CA GLY A 308 4.40 -16.07 4.35
C GLY A 308 3.32 -15.09 3.88
N ARG A 309 2.03 -15.49 3.90
CA ARG A 309 0.96 -14.65 3.30
C ARG A 309 0.76 -13.34 4.04
N PRO A 310 0.78 -12.16 3.41
CA PRO A 310 0.38 -10.91 4.08
C PRO A 310 -1.13 -10.90 4.39
N ASP A 311 -1.56 -9.89 5.14
CA ASP A 311 -2.98 -9.63 5.41
C ASP A 311 -3.83 -9.64 4.13
N TRP A 312 -4.98 -10.30 4.21
CA TRP A 312 -5.79 -10.57 3.02
C TRP A 312 -6.64 -9.36 2.65
N CYS A 313 -6.23 -8.62 1.62
CA CYS A 313 -7.03 -7.56 1.02
C CYS A 313 -8.30 -8.12 0.35
N VAL A 314 -9.48 -7.85 0.94
CA VAL A 314 -10.79 -8.33 0.49
C VAL A 314 -11.59 -7.30 -0.30
N SER A 315 -11.27 -6.00 -0.18
CA SER A 315 -11.95 -4.98 -0.97
C SER A 315 -11.48 -4.91 -2.41
N ARG A 316 -12.43 -4.65 -3.31
CA ARG A 316 -12.16 -4.34 -4.72
C ARG A 316 -13.04 -3.16 -5.12
N GLN A 317 -12.48 -2.19 -5.83
CA GLN A 317 -13.22 -1.03 -6.34
C GLN A 317 -13.97 -1.42 -7.63
N ARG A 318 -14.94 -2.34 -7.50
CA ARG A 318 -15.75 -2.88 -8.59
C ARG A 318 -17.22 -2.84 -8.20
N VAL A 319 -18.08 -2.71 -9.22
CA VAL A 319 -19.53 -2.67 -9.04
C VAL A 319 -20.13 -4.08 -9.01
N TRP A 320 -19.57 -5.01 -9.79
CA TRP A 320 -19.99 -6.41 -9.80
C TRP A 320 -19.27 -7.20 -8.69
N GLY A 321 -20.02 -7.96 -7.88
CA GLY A 321 -19.52 -8.62 -6.66
C GLY A 321 -20.39 -8.41 -5.42
N VAL A 322 -20.09 -9.13 -4.34
CA VAL A 322 -20.75 -8.99 -3.03
C VAL A 322 -20.21 -7.73 -2.33
N PRO A 323 -21.07 -6.79 -1.91
CA PRO A 323 -20.59 -5.60 -1.25
C PRO A 323 -20.15 -5.89 0.19
N ILE A 324 -19.12 -5.18 0.65
CA ILE A 324 -18.73 -5.18 2.06
C ILE A 324 -19.84 -4.51 2.89
N PRO A 325 -20.41 -5.20 3.90
CA PRO A 325 -21.48 -4.68 4.76
C PRO A 325 -20.94 -3.74 5.85
N ALA A 326 -20.18 -2.72 5.44
CA ALA A 326 -19.65 -1.69 6.31
C ALA A 326 -20.22 -0.32 5.92
N PHE A 327 -20.56 0.47 6.93
CA PHE A 327 -21.14 1.80 6.79
C PHE A 327 -20.24 2.83 7.44
N TYR A 328 -20.37 4.10 7.03
CA TYR A 328 -19.61 5.19 7.63
C TYR A 328 -20.58 6.22 8.21
N CYS A 329 -20.31 6.70 9.42
CA CYS A 329 -20.99 7.86 9.96
C CYS A 329 -20.64 9.09 9.11
N THR A 330 -21.64 9.84 8.64
CA THR A 330 -21.38 11.05 7.84
C THR A 330 -20.84 12.23 8.65
N LYS A 331 -20.96 12.19 9.98
CA LYS A 331 -20.47 13.26 10.87
C LYS A 331 -19.02 13.02 11.29
N CYS A 332 -18.72 11.84 11.84
CA CYS A 332 -17.40 11.52 12.37
C CYS A 332 -16.55 10.61 11.47
N SER A 333 -17.07 10.13 10.33
CA SER A 333 -16.41 9.15 9.45
C SER A 333 -16.09 7.80 10.09
N GLU A 334 -16.61 7.54 11.28
CA GLU A 334 -16.45 6.27 11.99
C GLU A 334 -17.10 5.12 11.22
N VAL A 335 -16.44 3.97 11.24
CA VAL A 335 -16.89 2.75 10.58
C VAL A 335 -17.90 2.03 11.48
N VAL A 336 -19.07 1.71 10.93
CA VAL A 336 -20.09 0.86 11.55
C VAL A 336 -20.09 -0.47 10.80
N ALA A 337 -19.57 -1.51 11.45
CA ALA A 337 -19.44 -2.86 10.90
C ALA A 337 -19.59 -3.94 12.00
N ASP A 338 -20.49 -3.71 12.95
CA ASP A 338 -20.75 -4.67 14.03
C ASP A 338 -21.51 -5.90 13.53
N ALA A 339 -21.44 -6.99 14.30
CA ALA A 339 -22.06 -8.26 13.93
C ALA A 339 -23.57 -8.17 13.74
N ALA A 340 -24.27 -7.30 14.47
CA ALA A 340 -25.72 -7.18 14.36
C ALA A 340 -26.10 -6.49 13.03
N VAL A 341 -25.38 -5.43 12.65
CA VAL A 341 -25.53 -4.77 11.35
C VAL A 341 -25.17 -5.72 10.21
N ILE A 342 -24.08 -6.47 10.31
CA ILE A 342 -23.66 -7.42 9.27
C ILE A 342 -24.70 -8.54 9.09
N ARG A 343 -25.20 -9.14 10.19
CA ARG A 343 -26.25 -10.17 10.12
C ARG A 343 -27.54 -9.62 9.52
N HIS A 344 -27.94 -8.41 9.90
CA HIS A 344 -29.11 -7.78 9.33
C HIS A 344 -28.99 -7.56 7.81
N VAL A 345 -27.81 -7.12 7.33
CA VAL A 345 -27.54 -7.03 5.89
C VAL A 345 -27.60 -8.41 5.23
N ALA A 346 -27.09 -9.45 5.88
CA ALA A 346 -27.17 -10.82 5.37
C ALA A 346 -28.63 -11.28 5.22
N ASP A 347 -29.50 -11.02 6.20
CA ASP A 347 -30.94 -11.36 6.15
C ASP A 347 -31.64 -10.67 4.97
N ILE A 348 -31.29 -9.41 4.69
CA ILE A 348 -31.82 -8.69 3.51
C ILE A 348 -31.35 -9.35 2.22
N PHE A 349 -30.05 -9.66 2.13
CA PHE A 349 -29.47 -10.28 0.94
C PHE A 349 -30.09 -11.64 0.66
N GLU A 350 -30.33 -12.44 1.70
CA GLU A 350 -31.01 -13.73 1.60
C GLU A 350 -32.42 -13.54 1.02
N LYS A 351 -33.22 -12.65 1.62
CA LYS A 351 -34.60 -12.39 1.18
C LYS A 351 -34.69 -11.85 -0.25
N GLU A 352 -33.85 -10.90 -0.62
CA GLU A 352 -33.90 -10.24 -1.93
C GLU A 352 -33.28 -11.11 -3.04
N SER A 353 -32.22 -11.87 -2.75
CA SER A 353 -31.65 -12.80 -3.73
C SER A 353 -32.62 -13.93 -4.06
N MET A 354 -33.39 -14.43 -3.07
CA MET A 354 -34.47 -15.39 -3.29
C MET A 354 -35.61 -14.81 -4.16
N ARG A 355 -35.81 -13.49 -4.15
CA ARG A 355 -36.83 -12.79 -4.95
C ARG A 355 -36.37 -12.48 -6.38
N GLY A 356 -35.13 -12.79 -6.75
CA GLY A 356 -34.55 -12.45 -8.05
C GLY A 356 -34.36 -10.94 -8.26
N THR A 357 -34.57 -10.12 -7.22
CA THR A 357 -34.28 -8.70 -7.23
C THR A 357 -32.80 -8.49 -6.94
N ASN A 358 -32.16 -7.56 -7.65
CA ASN A 358 -30.78 -7.21 -7.36
C ASN A 358 -30.75 -6.60 -5.94
N ALA A 359 -30.25 -7.34 -4.94
CA ALA A 359 -30.13 -6.86 -3.55
C ALA A 359 -29.33 -5.55 -3.45
N LYS A 360 -28.53 -5.20 -4.48
CA LYS A 360 -27.90 -3.88 -4.63
C LYS A 360 -28.87 -2.75 -4.94
N ARG A 361 -30.17 -2.99 -5.08
CA ARG A 361 -31.24 -2.00 -5.26
C ARG A 361 -32.12 -1.86 -4.01
N ALA A 362 -31.94 -2.73 -3.01
CA ALA A 362 -32.69 -2.66 -1.77
C ALA A 362 -32.44 -1.31 -1.10
N SER A 363 -33.52 -0.62 -0.73
CA SER A 363 -33.40 0.62 0.01
C SER A 363 -33.18 0.32 1.48
N PHE A 364 -32.02 0.67 2.04
CA PHE A 364 -31.82 0.62 3.48
C PHE A 364 -32.74 1.68 4.11
N CYS A 365 -33.37 1.47 5.25
CA CYS A 365 -34.10 2.52 5.97
C CYS A 365 -33.62 2.53 7.43
N ARG A 366 -33.69 3.68 8.12
CA ARG A 366 -33.18 3.84 9.50
C ARG A 366 -33.84 2.86 10.49
N THR A 367 -35.03 2.39 10.17
CA THR A 367 -35.82 1.40 10.91
C THR A 367 -35.25 -0.01 10.87
N ASP A 368 -34.30 -0.28 9.98
CA ASP A 368 -33.83 -1.64 9.72
C ASP A 368 -32.56 -1.97 10.53
N LEU A 369 -31.92 -0.96 11.15
CA LEU A 369 -30.77 -1.18 12.03
C LEU A 369 -31.23 -1.48 13.47
N PRO A 370 -30.62 -2.43 14.19
CA PRO A 370 -30.99 -2.75 15.57
C PRO A 370 -30.84 -1.52 16.48
N ALA A 371 -31.80 -1.33 17.39
CA ALA A 371 -31.96 -0.12 18.21
C ALA A 371 -30.73 0.30 19.05
N ARG A 372 -29.74 -0.59 19.22
CA ARG A 372 -28.46 -0.29 19.87
C ARG A 372 -27.45 0.46 18.98
N ALA A 373 -27.68 0.55 17.67
CA ALA A 373 -26.90 1.41 16.77
C ALA A 373 -27.37 2.88 16.84
N ALA A 374 -27.52 3.41 18.05
CA ALA A 374 -27.77 4.81 18.30
C ALA A 374 -26.48 5.63 18.06
N ALA A 375 -26.02 5.68 16.81
CA ALA A 375 -24.97 6.56 16.33
C ALA A 375 -25.52 7.43 15.18
N PRO A 376 -25.02 8.67 15.01
CA PRO A 376 -25.86 9.85 14.83
C PRO A 376 -26.45 9.96 13.42
N THR A 377 -27.78 9.93 13.32
CA THR A 377 -28.70 10.49 12.28
C THR A 377 -28.43 10.30 10.78
N THR A 378 -27.24 9.92 10.32
CA THR A 378 -26.88 9.89 8.89
C THR A 378 -25.67 8.96 8.67
N LEU A 379 -25.92 7.72 8.22
CA LEU A 379 -24.89 6.76 7.80
C LEU A 379 -24.83 6.72 6.26
N ARG A 380 -23.63 6.58 5.67
CA ARG A 380 -23.42 6.51 4.22
C ARG A 380 -22.50 5.36 3.85
N LYS A 381 -22.82 4.68 2.74
CA LYS A 381 -21.91 3.76 2.06
C LYS A 381 -21.03 4.55 1.08
N ARG A 382 -19.71 4.39 1.17
CA ARG A 382 -18.76 5.16 0.33
C ARG A 382 -18.95 4.77 -1.15
N ARG A 383 -19.37 5.72 -2.00
CA ARG A 383 -19.34 5.62 -3.48
C ARG A 383 -17.96 6.09 -3.94
N THR A 384 -17.18 5.25 -4.61
CA THR A 384 -15.97 5.67 -5.31
C THR A 384 -16.32 6.21 -6.69
N PHE A 385 -16.75 7.47 -6.80
CA PHE A 385 -16.63 8.28 -8.03
C PHE A 385 -16.75 9.78 -7.69
N SER A 386 -15.81 10.58 -8.18
CA SER A 386 -15.78 12.04 -8.10
C SER A 386 -16.05 12.62 -9.48
N THR A 387 -16.92 13.62 -9.58
CA THR A 387 -16.86 14.81 -10.47
C THR A 387 -17.73 15.91 -9.83
N SER A 388 -18.05 17.03 -10.48
CA SER A 388 -18.52 18.28 -9.85
C SER A 388 -19.82 18.92 -10.41
N GLY A 389 -20.95 19.05 -9.68
CA GLY A 389 -22.14 19.89 -10.04
C GLY A 389 -23.08 20.35 -8.86
N SER A 390 -23.65 21.56 -8.87
CA SER A 390 -24.17 22.40 -7.74
C SER A 390 -25.50 22.05 -7.01
N THR A 391 -25.78 22.82 -5.96
CA THR A 391 -26.95 22.94 -5.05
C THR A 391 -28.36 22.86 -5.66
N ALA A 392 -29.24 22.08 -5.02
CA ALA A 392 -30.68 22.35 -4.86
C ALA A 392 -31.27 21.51 -3.72
N ALA A 393 -31.98 22.16 -2.80
CA ALA A 393 -32.72 21.52 -1.71
C ALA A 393 -33.95 20.76 -2.27
N ARG A 394 -34.14 19.50 -1.88
CA ARG A 394 -35.42 18.79 -1.96
C ARG A 394 -35.59 17.88 -0.75
N LEU A 395 -36.78 17.95 -0.16
CA LEU A 395 -37.19 17.24 1.05
C LEU A 395 -36.92 15.73 1.00
N GLN A 396 -36.38 15.22 2.10
CA GLN A 396 -35.98 13.84 2.34
C GLN A 396 -37.19 12.93 2.58
N SER A 397 -37.26 11.80 1.86
CA SER A 397 -37.93 10.59 2.34
C SER A 397 -36.94 9.77 3.18
N PRO A 398 -37.36 9.06 4.24
CA PRO A 398 -36.46 8.43 5.22
C PRO A 398 -35.79 7.12 4.75
N CYS A 399 -36.04 6.67 3.51
CA CYS A 399 -35.48 5.43 2.98
C CYS A 399 -34.37 5.66 1.94
N TRP A 400 -33.22 5.04 2.20
CA TRP A 400 -31.97 5.11 1.47
C TRP A 400 -32.02 4.26 0.20
N ARG A 401 -32.12 4.82 -1.01
CA ARG A 401 -31.89 4.04 -2.24
C ARG A 401 -30.41 3.79 -2.45
N ILE A 402 -30.01 2.56 -2.77
CA ILE A 402 -28.74 2.32 -3.47
C ILE A 402 -28.97 2.78 -4.93
N ALA A 403 -28.77 4.07 -5.17
CA ALA A 403 -29.01 4.64 -6.49
C ALA A 403 -27.95 4.17 -7.50
N GLU A 404 -28.35 3.99 -8.76
CA GLU A 404 -27.50 4.07 -9.95
C GLU A 404 -27.25 5.55 -10.33
N THR A 405 -26.39 5.74 -11.32
CA THR A 405 -25.91 6.97 -11.98
C THR A 405 -26.80 8.22 -11.91
N PHE A 406 -26.22 9.35 -11.47
CA PHE A 406 -26.23 10.64 -12.18
C PHE A 406 -25.27 11.63 -11.46
N ALA A 407 -24.81 12.61 -12.24
CA ALA A 407 -23.61 13.43 -12.11
C ALA A 407 -23.46 14.31 -10.85
N GLY A 408 -22.20 14.54 -10.44
CA GLY A 408 -21.78 15.82 -9.85
C GLY A 408 -21.61 15.95 -8.32
N ARG A 409 -20.44 16.51 -7.97
CA ARG A 409 -19.84 17.20 -6.79
C ARG A 409 -19.30 16.39 -5.57
N ARG A 410 -17.95 16.28 -5.60
CA ARG A 410 -16.90 16.24 -4.55
C ARG A 410 -17.30 16.65 -3.13
N MET A 411 -16.77 15.92 -2.14
CA MET A 411 -15.66 16.30 -1.22
C MET A 411 -15.46 15.18 -0.15
N PHE A 412 -14.27 14.55 -0.12
CA PHE A 412 -13.23 14.51 0.94
C PHE A 412 -13.60 13.78 2.27
N THR A 413 -12.75 13.01 2.97
CA THR A 413 -11.36 12.45 2.86
C THR A 413 -11.34 11.13 3.69
N SER A 414 -10.41 10.18 3.45
CA SER A 414 -9.87 9.23 4.49
C SER A 414 -8.74 8.33 3.93
N ARG A 415 -7.88 7.89 4.85
CA ARG A 415 -6.51 7.29 4.85
C ARG A 415 -6.23 6.09 3.91
N ALA A 416 -4.98 6.00 3.42
CA ALA A 416 -4.53 5.23 2.26
C ALA A 416 -3.65 3.98 2.58
N ALA A 417 -3.71 2.95 1.69
CA ALA A 417 -2.85 1.74 1.63
C ALA A 417 -2.76 1.15 0.19
N ILE A 418 -1.58 0.72 -0.27
CA ILE A 418 -1.27 0.46 -1.71
C ILE A 418 -2.21 -0.53 -2.44
N SER A 419 -2.62 -0.19 -3.67
CA SER A 419 -3.46 -0.94 -4.61
C SER A 419 -3.15 -0.62 -6.07
N PHE A 420 -3.51 -1.58 -6.92
CA PHE A 420 -3.17 -1.62 -8.33
C PHE A 420 -4.30 -1.04 -9.19
N VAL A 421 -3.95 -0.21 -10.17
CA VAL A 421 -4.89 0.35 -11.16
C VAL A 421 -4.54 -0.17 -12.55
N VAL A 422 -5.57 -0.61 -13.27
CA VAL A 422 -5.49 -1.02 -14.68
C VAL A 422 -6.21 0.06 -15.51
N GLY A 423 -5.48 0.73 -16.41
CA GLY A 423 -6.03 1.76 -17.29
C GLY A 423 -7.04 1.19 -18.29
N SER A 424 -8.23 1.79 -18.35
CA SER A 424 -9.27 1.48 -19.35
C SER A 424 -9.28 2.57 -20.41
N ILE A 425 -8.98 2.20 -21.65
CA ILE A 425 -9.37 2.94 -22.85
C ILE A 425 -10.76 2.42 -23.27
N ARG A 426 -11.60 3.35 -23.77
CA ARG A 426 -12.95 3.10 -24.28
C ARG A 426 -12.88 2.19 -25.52
N LEU A 427 -13.79 1.21 -25.58
CA LEU A 427 -14.34 0.73 -26.85
C LEU A 427 -15.55 1.59 -27.19
#